data_AF-A0A850STZ3-F1
#
_entry.id   AF-A0A850STZ3-F1
#
_cell.length_a   1.000
_cell.length_b   1.000
_cell.length_c   1.000
_cell.angle_alpha   90.00
_cell.angle_beta   90.00
_cell.angle_gamma   90.00
#
_symmetry.space_group_name_H-M   'P 1'
#
loop_
_entity.id
_entity.type
_entity.pdbx_description
1 polymer ?
#
loop_
_entity_poly.entity_id
_entity_poly.type
_entity_poly.pdbx_seq_one_letter_code
_entity_poly.pdbx_strand_id
1 'polypeptide(L)'
;MEKRTINPTPWLQHFHINHGVEVRGGTRTLYLSGQTASAPDGAPLHPGDLGAQFHEAWRQVKAALKSADMTPANIVRLGIYTTDVDRFMREADGLVAVFPADGCSLCCTLLGVTRLYDPAILVELEATAVA
;
A
#
# COMPACT_ATOMS: atom_id res chain seq x y z
N MET A 1 -13.32 6.16 -15.11
CA MET A 1 -13.25 4.73 -14.76
C MET A 1 -14.38 4.32 -13.82
N GLU A 2 -14.92 3.12 -13.99
CA GLU A 2 -15.78 2.40 -13.03
C GLU A 2 -14.94 1.32 -12.31
N LYS A 3 -15.10 1.22 -10.99
CA LYS A 3 -14.41 0.22 -10.15
C LYS A 3 -15.45 -0.63 -9.42
N ARG A 4 -15.34 -1.96 -9.53
CA ARG A 4 -16.19 -2.91 -8.81
C ARG A 4 -15.33 -3.82 -7.93
N THR A 5 -15.68 -3.92 -6.65
CA THR A 5 -15.02 -4.85 -5.73
C THR A 5 -15.69 -6.22 -5.78
N ILE A 6 -14.89 -7.27 -5.64
CA ILE A 6 -15.32 -8.66 -5.68
C ILE A 6 -14.89 -9.31 -4.38
N ASN A 7 -15.84 -9.87 -3.63
CA ASN A 7 -15.61 -10.50 -2.33
C ASN A 7 -16.53 -11.73 -2.16
N PRO A 8 -16.05 -12.95 -2.47
CA PRO A 8 -16.81 -14.17 -2.22
C PRO A 8 -17.06 -14.45 -0.73
N THR A 9 -16.21 -13.89 0.14
CA THR A 9 -16.32 -13.98 1.60
C THR A 9 -15.95 -12.63 2.24
N PRO A 10 -16.42 -12.34 3.46
CA PRO A 10 -16.08 -11.09 4.16
C PRO A 10 -14.68 -11.07 4.80
N TRP A 11 -13.93 -12.19 4.76
CA TRP A 11 -12.68 -12.37 5.49
C TRP A 11 -11.67 -11.21 5.33
N LEU A 12 -11.35 -10.83 4.09
CA LEU A 12 -10.36 -9.78 3.81
C LEU A 12 -10.87 -8.37 4.12
N GLN A 13 -12.20 -8.20 4.23
CA GLN A 13 -12.80 -6.89 4.49
C GLN A 13 -12.51 -6.40 5.91
N HIS A 14 -12.18 -7.30 6.84
CA HIS A 14 -11.67 -6.94 8.17
C HIS A 14 -10.40 -6.08 8.09
N PHE A 15 -9.56 -6.31 7.08
CA PHE A 15 -8.34 -5.54 6.82
C PHE A 15 -8.53 -4.44 5.75
N HIS A 16 -9.78 -4.10 5.42
CA HIS A 16 -10.11 -3.12 4.37
C HIS A 16 -9.60 -3.52 2.97
N ILE A 17 -9.46 -4.82 2.71
CA ILE A 17 -8.95 -5.38 1.45
C ILE A 17 -10.07 -6.16 0.75
N ASN A 18 -10.05 -6.15 -0.58
CA ASN A 18 -10.96 -6.94 -1.41
C ASN A 18 -10.25 -8.15 -2.02
N HIS A 19 -10.98 -9.25 -2.25
CA HIS A 19 -10.45 -10.41 -2.99
C HIS A 19 -10.08 -10.05 -4.43
N GLY A 20 -10.88 -9.17 -5.05
CA GLY A 20 -10.61 -8.68 -6.40
C GLY A 20 -11.13 -7.26 -6.61
N VAL A 21 -10.52 -6.58 -7.55
CA VAL A 21 -10.95 -5.27 -8.06
C VAL A 21 -11.04 -5.37 -9.58
N GLU A 22 -12.25 -5.23 -10.11
CA GLU A 22 -12.50 -5.10 -11.54
C GLU A 22 -12.54 -3.62 -11.92
N VAL A 23 -11.92 -3.30 -13.05
CA VAL A 23 -11.83 -1.94 -13.58
C VAL A 23 -12.39 -1.90 -15.00
N ARG A 24 -13.29 -0.95 -15.27
CA ARG A 24 -13.87 -0.72 -16.60
C ARG A 24 -13.73 0.75 -17.00
N GLY A 25 -13.50 0.99 -18.29
CA GLY A 25 -13.39 2.35 -18.84
C GLY A 25 -12.28 3.20 -18.21
N GLY A 26 -11.22 2.56 -17.69
CA GLY A 26 -9.98 3.25 -17.34
C GLY A 26 -9.12 3.43 -18.59
N THR A 27 -8.50 4.59 -18.74
CA THR A 27 -7.68 4.96 -19.90
C THR A 27 -6.23 5.22 -19.54
N ARG A 28 -5.92 5.34 -18.24
CA ARG A 28 -4.56 5.55 -17.74
C ARG A 28 -4.25 4.51 -16.66
N THR A 29 -3.08 3.90 -16.75
CA THR A 29 -2.54 3.02 -15.71
C THR A 29 -1.22 3.57 -15.23
N LEU A 30 -1.06 3.68 -13.91
CA LEU A 30 0.17 4.06 -13.26
C LEU A 30 0.71 2.86 -12.47
N TYR A 31 1.90 2.43 -12.82
CA TYR A 31 2.67 1.46 -12.05
C TYR A 31 3.67 2.25 -11.21
N LEU A 32 3.60 2.13 -9.90
CA LEU A 32 4.54 2.77 -8.99
C LEU A 32 5.63 1.77 -8.62
N SER A 33 6.88 2.22 -8.59
CA SER A 33 7.92 1.51 -7.85
C SER A 33 7.57 1.42 -6.37
N GLY A 34 8.14 0.44 -5.68
CA GLY A 34 7.99 0.30 -4.23
C GLY A 34 8.38 1.58 -3.48
N GLN A 35 7.52 1.97 -2.56
CA GLN A 35 7.71 3.13 -1.69
C GLN A 35 8.03 2.64 -0.28
N THR A 36 8.99 3.30 0.35
CA THR A 36 9.49 2.98 1.69
C THR A 36 9.52 4.24 2.55
N ALA A 37 9.93 4.14 3.81
CA ALA A 37 10.18 5.31 4.64
C ALA A 37 11.57 5.89 4.36
N SER A 38 11.74 6.56 3.22
CA SER A 38 13.02 7.09 2.76
C SER A 38 12.96 8.60 2.58
N ALA A 39 13.98 9.32 3.07
CA ALA A 39 14.17 10.74 2.85
C ALA A 39 14.50 11.06 1.38
N PRO A 40 14.48 12.34 0.95
CA PRO A 40 14.78 12.73 -0.44
C PRO A 40 16.18 12.33 -0.93
N ASP A 41 17.13 12.14 -0.02
CA ASP A 41 18.49 11.65 -0.31
C ASP A 41 18.61 10.12 -0.27
N GLY A 42 17.52 9.41 0.00
CA GLY A 42 17.45 7.96 0.13
C GLY A 42 17.78 7.43 1.52
N ALA A 43 18.04 8.28 2.52
CA ALA A 43 18.31 7.81 3.88
C ALA A 43 17.04 7.21 4.52
N PRO A 44 17.15 6.09 5.26
CA PRO A 44 16.00 5.47 5.92
C PRO A 44 15.49 6.36 7.07
N LEU A 45 14.18 6.47 7.18
CA LEU A 45 13.47 7.19 8.23
C LEU A 45 12.88 6.19 9.25
N HIS A 46 12.74 6.64 10.49
CA HIS A 46 12.10 5.88 11.58
C HIS A 46 12.69 4.47 11.81
N PRO A 47 14.00 4.32 12.04
CA PRO A 47 14.63 3.02 12.21
C PRO A 47 13.99 2.22 13.37
N GLY A 48 13.55 0.99 13.10
CA GLY A 48 12.95 0.10 14.09
C GLY A 48 11.45 0.30 14.35
N ASP A 49 10.84 1.35 13.80
CA ASP A 49 9.41 1.67 13.97
C ASP A 49 8.60 1.31 12.72
N LEU A 50 8.03 0.10 12.71
CA LEU A 50 7.21 -0.38 11.60
C LEU A 50 6.02 0.53 11.30
N GLY A 51 5.35 1.02 12.35
CA GLY A 51 4.19 1.90 12.23
C GLY A 51 4.54 3.20 11.54
N ALA A 52 5.54 3.92 12.05
CA ALA A 52 5.99 5.17 11.43
C ALA A 52 6.48 4.94 10.00
N GLN A 53 7.20 3.84 9.73
CA GLN A 53 7.66 3.54 8.38
C GLN A 53 6.53 3.24 7.40
N PHE A 54 5.52 2.49 7.81
CA PHE A 54 4.36 2.19 6.97
C PHE A 54 3.61 3.47 6.58
N HIS A 55 3.36 4.36 7.54
CA HIS A 55 2.66 5.62 7.30
C HIS A 55 3.47 6.55 6.40
N GLU A 56 4.79 6.59 6.56
CA GLU A 56 5.66 7.37 5.69
C GLU A 56 5.70 6.78 4.27
N ALA A 57 5.85 5.47 4.12
CA ALA A 57 5.75 4.79 2.82
C ALA A 57 4.40 5.08 2.13
N TRP A 58 3.30 5.04 2.88
CA TRP A 58 1.98 5.39 2.37
C TRP A 58 1.89 6.86 1.95
N ARG A 59 2.46 7.79 2.73
CA ARG A 59 2.56 9.21 2.37
C ARG A 59 3.30 9.38 1.04
N GLN A 60 4.37 8.60 0.80
CA GLN A 60 5.12 8.63 -0.46
C GLN A 60 4.29 8.09 -1.64
N VAL A 61 3.54 6.99 -1.45
CA VAL A 61 2.56 6.50 -2.45
C VAL A 61 1.58 7.61 -2.83
N LYS A 62 1.02 8.33 -1.85
CA LYS A 62 0.10 9.45 -2.10
C LYS A 62 0.77 10.59 -2.87
N ALA A 63 2.01 10.93 -2.54
CA ALA A 63 2.76 11.96 -3.24
C ALA A 63 2.99 11.59 -4.72
N ALA A 64 3.42 10.35 -4.98
CA ALA A 64 3.64 9.85 -6.35
C ALA A 64 2.35 9.82 -7.17
N LEU A 65 1.23 9.38 -6.59
CA LEU A 65 -0.09 9.44 -7.24
C LEU A 65 -0.48 10.87 -7.58
N LYS A 66 -0.30 11.81 -6.63
CA LYS A 66 -0.64 13.22 -6.83
C LYS A 66 0.15 13.83 -7.99
N SER A 67 1.44 13.50 -8.13
CA SER A 67 2.27 13.94 -9.26
C SER A 67 1.79 13.42 -10.62
N ALA A 68 0.92 12.42 -10.65
CA ALA A 68 0.29 11.89 -11.86
C ALA A 68 -1.20 12.27 -11.99
N ASP A 69 -1.67 13.24 -11.21
CA ASP A 69 -3.09 13.65 -11.12
C ASP A 69 -4.03 12.49 -10.73
N MET A 70 -3.54 11.60 -9.86
CA MET A 70 -4.30 10.50 -9.26
C MET A 70 -4.39 10.64 -7.74
N THR A 71 -5.30 9.90 -7.13
CA THR A 71 -5.52 9.83 -5.67
C THR A 71 -5.51 8.37 -5.21
N PRO A 72 -5.49 8.07 -3.91
CA PRO A 72 -5.59 6.69 -3.41
C PRO A 72 -6.83 5.94 -3.89
N ALA A 73 -7.93 6.64 -4.18
CA ALA A 73 -9.11 6.04 -4.79
C ALA A 73 -8.84 5.42 -6.18
N ASN A 74 -7.74 5.77 -6.84
CA ASN A 74 -7.30 5.16 -8.10
C ASN A 74 -6.53 3.85 -7.91
N ILE A 75 -5.98 3.55 -6.72
CA ILE A 75 -5.23 2.32 -6.46
C ILE A 75 -6.15 1.11 -6.62
N VAL A 76 -5.73 0.12 -7.40
CA VAL A 76 -6.48 -1.12 -7.65
C VAL A 76 -5.80 -2.32 -7.02
N ARG A 77 -4.47 -2.28 -6.88
CA ARG A 77 -3.65 -3.33 -6.29
C ARG A 77 -2.55 -2.73 -5.43
N LEU A 78 -2.29 -3.35 -4.28
CA LEU A 78 -1.17 -3.04 -3.39
C LEU A 78 -0.37 -4.32 -3.05
N GLY A 79 0.95 -4.27 -3.20
CA GLY A 79 1.88 -5.22 -2.61
C GLY A 79 2.45 -4.62 -1.32
N ILE A 80 2.43 -5.40 -0.24
CA ILE A 80 3.07 -5.06 1.04
C ILE A 80 4.15 -6.10 1.30
N TYR A 81 5.39 -5.65 1.39
CA TYR A 81 6.54 -6.50 1.67
C TYR A 81 7.10 -6.07 3.03
N THR A 82 7.17 -6.98 3.99
CA THR A 82 7.67 -6.69 5.35
C THR A 82 8.75 -7.68 5.75
N THR A 83 9.71 -7.24 6.55
CA THR A 83 10.72 -8.14 7.15
C THR A 83 10.21 -8.86 8.40
N ASP A 84 9.06 -8.45 8.95
CA ASP A 84 8.44 -9.06 10.14
C ASP A 84 6.90 -9.12 9.94
N VAL A 85 6.42 -10.26 9.46
CA VAL A 85 4.99 -10.51 9.22
C VAL A 85 4.23 -10.61 10.54
N ASP A 86 4.80 -11.22 11.56
CA ASP A 86 4.13 -11.41 12.84
C ASP A 86 3.89 -10.06 13.52
N ARG A 87 4.87 -9.15 13.49
CA ARG A 87 4.70 -7.77 13.96
C ARG A 87 3.68 -7.02 13.12
N PHE A 88 3.77 -7.11 11.79
CA PHE A 88 2.78 -6.48 10.92
C PHE A 88 1.35 -6.93 11.27
N MET A 89 1.13 -8.24 11.44
CA MET A 89 -0.20 -8.78 11.76
C MET A 89 -0.70 -8.33 13.14
N ARG A 90 0.18 -8.15 14.13
CA ARG A 90 -0.20 -7.59 15.45
C ARG A 90 -0.62 -6.11 15.37
N GLU A 91 -0.04 -5.36 14.44
CA GLU A 91 -0.28 -3.91 14.28
C GLU A 91 -1.28 -3.59 13.15
N ALA A 92 -1.75 -4.62 12.42
CA ALA A 92 -2.43 -4.48 11.12
C ALA A 92 -3.62 -3.52 11.16
N ASP A 93 -4.50 -3.63 12.16
CA ASP A 93 -5.70 -2.81 12.31
C ASP A 93 -5.36 -1.30 12.28
N GLY A 94 -4.27 -0.90 12.94
CA GLY A 94 -3.80 0.48 12.94
C GLY A 94 -3.13 0.89 11.63
N LEU A 95 -2.33 -0.02 11.05
CA LEU A 95 -1.61 0.23 9.80
C LEU A 95 -2.57 0.43 8.63
N VAL A 96 -3.51 -0.49 8.42
CA VAL A 96 -4.38 -0.52 7.22
C VAL A 96 -5.59 0.40 7.31
N ALA A 97 -5.83 1.03 8.47
CA ALA A 97 -6.88 2.03 8.66
C ALA A 97 -6.71 3.26 7.73
N VAL A 98 -5.50 3.50 7.21
CA VAL A 98 -5.25 4.57 6.23
C VAL A 98 -5.98 4.34 4.91
N PHE A 99 -6.26 3.09 4.53
CA PHE A 99 -6.90 2.78 3.25
C PHE A 99 -8.31 3.38 3.17
N PRO A 100 -9.27 3.05 4.07
CA PRO A 100 -10.58 3.68 4.02
C PRO A 100 -10.53 5.18 4.33
N ALA A 101 -9.61 5.63 5.19
CA ALA A 101 -9.45 7.06 5.51
C ALA A 101 -9.08 7.92 4.28
N ASP A 102 -8.30 7.37 3.36
CA ASP A 102 -7.94 8.01 2.09
C ASP A 102 -8.85 7.59 0.91
N GLY A 103 -9.97 6.91 1.17
CA GLY A 103 -10.94 6.49 0.14
C GLY A 103 -10.44 5.38 -0.80
N CYS A 104 -9.43 4.63 -0.36
CA CYS A 104 -8.82 3.57 -1.15
C CYS A 104 -9.60 2.25 -1.02
N SER A 105 -9.89 1.62 -2.16
CA SER A 105 -10.51 0.30 -2.25
C SER A 105 -9.73 -0.54 -3.26
N LEU A 106 -8.94 -1.47 -2.74
CA LEU A 106 -7.88 -2.20 -3.44
C LEU A 106 -7.97 -3.72 -3.20
N CYS A 107 -7.29 -4.51 -4.02
CA CYS A 107 -6.85 -5.86 -3.63
C CYS A 107 -5.38 -5.82 -3.17
N CYS A 108 -5.00 -6.72 -2.26
CA CYS A 108 -3.70 -6.65 -1.60
C CYS A 108 -3.00 -8.01 -1.55
N THR A 109 -1.67 -7.99 -1.49
CA THR A 109 -0.86 -9.13 -1.08
C THR A 109 0.11 -8.68 0.00
N LEU A 110 0.24 -9.47 1.08
CA LEU A 110 1.24 -9.29 2.12
C LEU A 110 2.25 -10.43 2.01
N LEU A 111 3.54 -10.12 1.94
CA LEU A 111 4.62 -11.10 1.92
C LEU A 111 5.69 -10.76 2.96
N GLY A 112 6.15 -11.79 3.66
CA GLY A 112 7.38 -11.75 4.43
C GLY A 112 8.59 -11.88 3.50
N VAL A 113 9.54 -10.96 3.61
CA VAL A 113 10.81 -10.98 2.87
C VAL A 113 11.99 -11.01 3.81
N THR A 114 13.11 -11.57 3.37
CA THR A 114 14.31 -11.68 4.23
C THR A 114 15.02 -10.36 4.46
N ARG A 115 14.86 -9.40 3.53
CA ARG A 115 15.41 -8.05 3.59
C ARG A 115 14.77 -7.15 2.54
N LEU A 116 14.88 -5.84 2.76
CA LEU A 116 14.63 -4.81 1.76
C LEU A 116 15.97 -4.18 1.31
N TYR A 117 15.92 -3.09 0.53
CA TYR A 117 17.12 -2.50 -0.06
C TYR A 117 18.12 -2.00 1.01
N ASP A 118 17.61 -1.49 2.13
CA ASP A 118 18.38 -1.04 3.31
C ASP A 118 17.92 -1.81 4.57
N PRO A 119 18.84 -2.26 5.44
CA PRO A 119 18.51 -3.04 6.63
C PRO A 119 17.67 -2.30 7.68
N ALA A 120 17.63 -0.96 7.66
CA ALA A 120 16.79 -0.18 8.55
C ALA A 120 15.34 -0.06 8.06
N ILE A 121 15.06 -0.41 6.80
CA ILE A 121 13.71 -0.41 6.23
C ILE A 121 13.02 -1.75 6.53
N LEU A 122 11.84 -1.68 7.13
CA LEU A 122 11.04 -2.81 7.60
C LEU A 122 9.86 -3.12 6.70
N VAL A 123 9.40 -2.15 5.89
CA VAL A 123 8.24 -2.31 5.01
C VAL A 123 8.39 -1.53 3.70
N GLU A 124 7.87 -2.12 2.62
CA GLU A 124 7.79 -1.52 1.29
C GLU A 124 6.40 -1.72 0.68
N LEU A 125 5.86 -0.67 0.05
CA LEU A 125 4.53 -0.62 -0.54
C LEU A 125 4.61 -0.41 -2.06
N GLU A 126 4.13 -1.37 -2.84
CA GLU A 126 4.09 -1.28 -4.30
C GLU A 126 2.65 -1.13 -4.78
N ALA A 127 2.33 -0.04 -5.48
CA ALA A 127 0.95 0.25 -5.88
C ALA A 127 0.78 0.25 -7.41
N THR A 128 -0.37 -0.25 -7.86
CA THR A 128 -0.87 -0.05 -9.22
C THR A 128 -2.17 0.73 -9.16
N ALA A 129 -2.28 1.79 -9.96
CA ALA A 129 -3.46 2.66 -10.01
C ALA A 129 -4.00 2.81 -11.42
N VAL A 130 -5.31 3.06 -11.53
CA VAL A 130 -6.03 3.25 -12.80
C VAL A 130 -6.97 4.46 -12.70
N ALA A 131 -7.10 5.23 -13.78
CA ALA A 131 -8.02 6.37 -13.91
C ALA A 131 -8.84 6.30 -15.21
#